data_AF-A0A2V8I8P9-F1
#
_entry.id   AF-A0A2V8I8P9-F1
#
_cell.length_a   1.000
_cell.length_b   1.000
_cell.length_c   1.000
_cell.angle_alpha   90.00
_cell.angle_beta   90.00
_cell.angle_gamma   90.00
#
_symmetry.space_group_name_H-M   'P 1'
#
loop_
_entity.id
_entity.type
_entity.pdbx_description
1 polymer ?
#
loop_
_entity_poly.entity_id
_entity_poly.type
_entity_poly.pdbx_seq_one_letter_code
_entity_poly.pdbx_strand_id
1 'polypeptide(L)'
;ESLKAGYTTLVTQGSHGGNYADTDLKKEIDSGRVQGPRLMPAGPILGAELQAKGADAFRAGMRELSQHGADHAKITTTGMFSFKPDGEMVNEPVATLDELKAAVDEAHKHGMFVATHSYGGPGLKWAIEAGVDDIQHALSADDADIKALKQKNLPVTATILDLRQDEPGDLKKFAPHSKWRLAPQTWKKMMAAGIQLGYGSGATPVTNGQGRIFNTTCQCSHGVQSQWGATPVYALRMATTVNAEIIHKQDSLGTIEKGKFADVIAVAGDPLKDISEMQRVKFVMKGGEIVKNELTASVP
;
A
#
# COMPACT_ATOMS: atom_id res chain seq x y z
N GLU A 1 -17.87 1.08 1.70
CA GLU A 1 -17.42 1.37 0.32
C GLU A 1 -16.38 0.42 -0.25
N SER A 2 -15.15 0.34 0.30
CA SER A 2 -14.07 -0.50 -0.30
C SER A 2 -14.48 -1.97 -0.49
N LEU A 3 -15.17 -2.57 0.48
CA LEU A 3 -15.67 -3.94 0.35
C LEU A 3 -16.66 -4.09 -0.81
N LYS A 4 -17.62 -3.18 -0.96
CA LYS A 4 -18.59 -3.18 -2.07
C LYS A 4 -17.91 -2.96 -3.44
N ALA A 5 -16.73 -2.35 -3.45
CA ALA A 5 -15.90 -2.18 -4.64
C ALA A 5 -15.01 -3.40 -4.95
N GLY A 6 -15.09 -4.47 -4.16
CA GLY A 6 -14.38 -5.73 -4.39
C GLY A 6 -13.08 -5.92 -3.63
N TYR A 7 -12.73 -5.04 -2.70
CA TYR A 7 -11.56 -5.23 -1.83
C TYR A 7 -11.99 -5.99 -0.59
N THR A 8 -11.64 -7.27 -0.50
CA THR A 8 -12.02 -8.10 0.65
C THR A 8 -11.03 -8.04 1.79
N THR A 9 -9.79 -7.62 1.52
CA THR A 9 -8.72 -7.39 2.52
C THR A 9 -8.02 -6.05 2.22
N LEU A 10 -7.71 -5.27 3.26
CA LEU A 10 -6.96 -4.03 3.17
C LEU A 10 -5.84 -3.99 4.21
N VAL A 11 -4.70 -3.43 3.79
CA VAL A 11 -3.56 -3.10 4.65
C VAL A 11 -3.63 -1.60 4.90
N THR A 12 -3.92 -1.18 6.14
CA THR A 12 -3.96 0.25 6.46
C THR A 12 -2.56 0.71 6.84
N GLN A 13 -1.98 1.58 6.02
CA GLN A 13 -0.59 2.04 6.17
C GLN A 13 -0.45 3.22 7.15
N GLY A 14 -1.38 3.39 8.08
CA GLY A 14 -1.44 4.52 9.01
C GLY A 14 -2.87 5.04 9.21
N SER A 15 -3.17 5.49 10.42
CA SER A 15 -4.52 5.97 10.79
C SER A 15 -4.75 7.46 10.53
N HIS A 16 -3.71 8.23 10.13
CA HIS A 16 -3.83 9.63 9.71
C HIS A 16 -4.48 10.52 10.78
N GLY A 17 -3.97 10.41 12.01
CA GLY A 17 -4.51 11.12 13.18
C GLY A 17 -5.65 10.40 13.90
N GLY A 18 -6.01 9.20 13.44
CA GLY A 18 -6.98 8.32 14.10
C GLY A 18 -6.39 7.47 15.23
N ASN A 19 -5.11 7.63 15.57
CA ASN A 19 -4.38 6.78 16.53
C ASN A 19 -4.55 5.29 16.20
N TYR A 20 -5.27 4.54 17.04
CA TYR A 20 -5.50 3.10 16.89
C TYR A 20 -6.89 2.77 16.32
N ALA A 21 -7.58 3.73 15.72
CA ALA A 21 -8.94 3.54 15.20
C ALA A 21 -9.03 2.44 14.11
N ASP A 22 -7.95 2.16 13.37
CA ASP A 22 -7.91 1.05 12.42
C ASP A 22 -7.86 -0.33 13.12
N THR A 23 -7.14 -0.44 14.25
CA THR A 23 -7.18 -1.63 15.11
C THR A 23 -8.55 -1.84 15.75
N ASP A 24 -9.23 -0.76 16.17
CA ASP A 24 -10.56 -0.86 16.75
C ASP A 24 -11.61 -1.21 15.68
N LEU A 25 -11.52 -0.60 14.50
CA LEU A 25 -12.38 -0.96 13.36
C LEU A 25 -12.18 -2.42 12.95
N LYS A 26 -10.95 -2.94 12.99
CA LYS A 26 -10.68 -4.37 12.77
C LYS A 26 -11.49 -5.23 13.76
N LYS A 27 -11.47 -4.92 15.06
CA LYS A 27 -12.22 -5.67 16.09
C LYS A 27 -13.74 -5.64 15.81
N GLU A 28 -14.26 -4.50 15.40
CA GLU A 28 -15.68 -4.35 15.04
C GLU A 28 -16.07 -5.14 13.78
N ILE A 29 -15.17 -5.21 12.79
CA ILE A 29 -15.37 -6.03 11.59
C ILE A 29 -15.26 -7.52 11.89
N ASP A 30 -14.24 -7.93 12.64
CA ASP A 30 -13.97 -9.33 12.96
C ASP A 30 -15.06 -9.91 13.90
N SER A 31 -15.69 -9.07 14.72
CA SER A 31 -16.87 -9.46 15.54
C SER A 31 -18.20 -9.43 14.79
N GLY A 32 -18.21 -8.98 13.52
CA GLY A 32 -19.42 -8.89 12.70
C GLY A 32 -20.34 -7.72 13.04
N ARG A 33 -19.95 -6.81 13.94
CA ARG A 33 -20.73 -5.60 14.27
C ARG A 33 -20.73 -4.57 13.15
N VAL A 34 -19.65 -4.51 12.38
CA VAL A 34 -19.51 -3.62 11.23
C VAL A 34 -19.15 -4.42 9.97
N GLN A 35 -19.87 -4.20 8.88
CA GLN A 35 -19.50 -4.80 7.60
C GLN A 35 -18.32 -4.03 6.98
N GLY A 36 -17.22 -4.73 6.71
CA GLY A 36 -16.03 -4.14 6.09
C GLY A 36 -15.04 -5.19 5.59
N PRO A 37 -14.00 -4.77 4.83
CA PRO A 37 -12.93 -5.68 4.43
C PRO A 37 -12.18 -6.18 5.67
N ARG A 38 -11.49 -7.33 5.55
CA ARG A 38 -10.54 -7.77 6.56
C ARG A 38 -9.42 -6.73 6.63
N LEU A 39 -9.14 -6.21 7.82
CA LEU A 39 -8.12 -5.19 8.01
C LEU A 39 -6.83 -5.82 8.56
N MET A 40 -5.71 -5.31 8.06
CA MET A 40 -4.36 -5.44 8.62
C MET A 40 -3.88 -4.04 9.02
N PRO A 41 -4.15 -3.61 10.27
CA PRO A 41 -3.78 -2.32 10.81
C PRO A 41 -2.30 -2.12 11.09
N ALA A 42 -1.81 -0.91 10.79
CA ALA A 42 -0.54 -0.42 11.26
C ALA A 42 -0.64 0.34 12.60
N GLY A 43 -1.81 0.89 12.92
CA GLY A 43 -1.93 1.93 13.95
C GLY A 43 -1.32 3.26 13.48
N PRO A 44 -0.87 4.12 14.42
CA PRO A 44 -0.21 5.37 14.07
C PRO A 44 1.15 5.15 13.41
N ILE A 45 1.50 5.97 12.43
CA ILE A 45 2.81 5.92 11.74
C ILE A 45 3.93 6.27 12.74
N LEU A 46 4.85 5.33 12.98
CA LEU A 46 5.97 5.54 13.90
C LEU A 46 6.99 6.53 13.32
N GLY A 47 7.38 7.50 14.14
CA GLY A 47 8.26 8.61 13.76
C GLY A 47 7.53 9.81 13.16
N ALA A 48 6.21 9.72 12.96
CA ALA A 48 5.40 10.80 12.40
C ALA A 48 4.12 11.09 13.21
N GLU A 49 3.29 10.08 13.43
CA GLU A 49 2.06 10.19 14.23
C GLU A 49 2.34 9.75 15.67
N LEU A 50 2.98 8.58 15.82
CA LEU A 50 3.58 8.15 17.08
C LEU A 50 5.00 8.71 17.16
N GLN A 51 5.15 9.80 17.91
CA GLN A 51 6.41 10.52 18.04
C GLN A 51 7.46 9.64 18.70
N ALA A 52 8.56 9.39 17.99
CA ALA A 52 9.71 8.65 18.50
C ALA A 52 11.00 9.27 17.94
N LYS A 53 12.03 9.39 18.78
CA LYS A 53 13.37 9.81 18.41
C LYS A 53 14.41 9.00 19.19
N GLY A 54 15.41 8.51 18.48
CA GLY A 54 16.41 7.57 18.98
C GLY A 54 15.94 6.12 18.92
N ALA A 55 16.91 5.22 18.79
CA ALA A 55 16.69 3.78 18.64
C ALA A 55 15.78 3.18 19.74
N ASP A 56 15.98 3.58 21.00
CA ASP A 56 15.17 3.08 22.11
C ASP A 56 13.71 3.52 22.04
N ALA A 57 13.43 4.74 21.56
CA ALA A 57 12.07 5.22 21.38
C ALA A 57 11.39 4.53 20.19
N PHE A 58 12.11 4.27 19.10
CA PHE A 58 11.58 3.47 17.98
C PHE A 58 11.23 2.05 18.44
N ARG A 59 12.09 1.46 19.27
CA ARG A 59 11.85 0.15 19.88
C ARG A 59 10.62 0.18 20.81
N ALA A 60 10.50 1.19 21.66
CA ALA A 60 9.34 1.35 22.53
C ALA A 60 8.05 1.54 21.73
N GLY A 61 8.08 2.35 20.65
CA GLY A 61 6.96 2.56 19.76
C GLY A 61 6.51 1.27 19.08
N MET A 62 7.42 0.41 18.61
CA MET A 62 7.05 -0.89 18.04
C MET A 62 6.35 -1.80 19.05
N ARG A 63 6.78 -1.79 20.32
CA ARG A 63 6.07 -2.52 21.38
C ARG A 63 4.68 -1.95 21.63
N GLU A 64 4.54 -0.62 21.60
CA GLU A 64 3.25 0.03 21.76
C GLU A 64 2.28 -0.36 20.64
N LEU A 65 2.74 -0.32 19.38
CA LEU A 65 1.94 -0.74 18.22
C LEU A 65 1.46 -2.19 18.38
N SER A 66 2.37 -3.10 18.73
CA SER A 66 2.05 -4.50 18.98
C SER A 66 1.03 -4.68 20.11
N GLN A 67 1.21 -3.98 21.24
CA GLN A 67 0.29 -4.03 22.39
C GLN A 67 -1.13 -3.54 22.05
N HIS A 68 -1.26 -2.62 21.11
CA HIS A 68 -2.56 -2.12 20.64
C HIS A 68 -3.16 -2.97 19.51
N GLY A 69 -2.49 -4.05 19.10
CA GLY A 69 -3.02 -5.00 18.12
C GLY A 69 -2.82 -4.57 16.68
N ALA A 70 -1.75 -3.82 16.38
CA ALA A 70 -1.29 -3.66 15.01
C ALA A 70 -0.84 -5.02 14.43
N ASP A 71 -1.23 -5.32 13.19
CA ASP A 71 -0.81 -6.51 12.45
C ASP A 71 0.56 -6.30 11.78
N HIS A 72 0.92 -5.05 11.50
CA HIS A 72 2.20 -4.64 10.94
C HIS A 72 2.58 -3.25 11.43
N ALA A 73 3.76 -2.76 11.05
CA ALA A 73 4.16 -1.40 11.39
C ALA A 73 4.39 -0.55 10.13
N LYS A 74 4.08 0.74 10.23
CA LYS A 74 4.46 1.75 9.25
C LYS A 74 5.47 2.73 9.85
N ILE A 75 6.54 3.00 9.12
CA ILE A 75 7.52 4.06 9.44
C ILE A 75 7.68 5.05 8.28
N THR A 76 8.19 6.25 8.56
CA THR A 76 8.62 7.22 7.53
C THR A 76 10.15 7.28 7.46
N THR A 77 10.72 7.05 6.28
CA THR A 77 12.16 7.19 6.05
C THR A 77 12.52 8.45 5.27
N THR A 78 11.57 8.95 4.46
CA THR A 78 11.66 10.26 3.80
C THR A 78 10.57 11.20 4.30
N GLY A 79 10.87 12.50 4.31
CA GLY A 79 9.97 13.58 4.70
C GLY A 79 9.63 14.50 3.53
N MET A 80 9.95 15.79 3.69
CA MET A 80 9.73 16.75 2.62
C MET A 80 10.52 16.38 1.36
N PHE A 81 9.91 16.67 0.20
CA PHE A 81 10.54 16.48 -1.10
C PHE A 81 10.53 17.80 -1.89
N SER A 82 11.48 17.91 -2.82
CA SER A 82 11.51 18.97 -3.83
C SER A 82 12.02 18.42 -5.16
N PHE A 83 11.94 19.22 -6.23
CA PHE A 83 12.54 18.90 -7.51
C PHE A 83 13.60 19.95 -7.87
N LYS A 84 14.76 19.48 -8.32
CA LYS A 84 15.76 20.33 -8.98
C LYS A 84 15.26 20.75 -10.38
N PRO A 85 15.86 21.78 -11.00
CA PRO A 85 15.47 22.23 -12.34
C PRO A 85 15.49 21.12 -13.41
N ASP A 86 16.42 20.18 -13.29
CA ASP A 86 16.57 19.01 -14.18
C ASP A 86 15.54 17.89 -13.94
N GLY A 87 14.70 18.01 -12.92
CA GLY A 87 13.68 17.02 -12.56
C GLY A 87 14.16 15.96 -11.57
N GLU A 88 15.38 16.06 -11.06
CA GLU A 88 15.83 15.20 -9.96
C GLU A 88 15.02 15.50 -8.70
N MET A 89 14.36 14.47 -8.15
CA MET A 89 13.68 14.56 -6.87
C MET A 89 14.69 14.50 -5.73
N VAL A 90 14.62 15.46 -4.81
CA VAL A 90 15.43 15.50 -3.59
C VAL A 90 14.52 15.22 -2.40
N ASN A 91 14.93 14.31 -1.54
CA ASN A 91 14.15 13.85 -0.39
C ASN A 91 14.93 14.07 0.91
N GLU A 92 14.26 14.64 1.91
CA GLU A 92 14.81 14.76 3.27
C GLU A 92 14.73 13.41 3.99
N PRO A 93 15.84 12.85 4.49
CA PRO A 93 15.78 11.69 5.38
C PRO A 93 15.28 12.12 6.76
N VAL A 94 14.30 11.40 7.32
CA VAL A 94 13.67 11.76 8.61
C VAL A 94 13.90 10.74 9.72
N ALA A 95 14.63 9.67 9.43
CA ALA A 95 15.05 8.67 10.42
C ALA A 95 16.50 8.25 10.14
N THR A 96 17.24 7.99 11.21
CA THR A 96 18.60 7.45 11.17
C THR A 96 18.58 5.94 10.95
N LEU A 97 19.66 5.39 10.40
CA LEU A 97 19.80 3.95 10.22
C LEU A 97 19.65 3.14 11.52
N ASP A 98 20.12 3.67 12.66
CA ASP A 98 20.02 3.00 13.96
C ASP A 98 18.57 2.95 14.47
N GLU A 99 17.80 4.02 14.27
CA GLU A 99 16.36 4.04 14.55
C GLU A 99 15.62 2.98 13.70
N LEU A 100 15.94 2.92 12.40
CA LEU A 100 15.32 1.96 11.49
C LEU A 100 15.65 0.51 11.87
N LYS A 101 16.92 0.21 12.17
CA LYS A 101 17.36 -1.13 12.62
C LYS A 101 16.67 -1.53 13.92
N ALA A 102 16.54 -0.61 14.88
CA ALA A 102 15.86 -0.88 16.14
C ALA A 102 14.36 -1.16 15.96
N ALA A 103 13.71 -0.41 15.06
CA ALA A 103 12.32 -0.64 14.71
C ALA A 103 12.09 -2.00 14.03
N VAL A 104 12.89 -2.32 13.01
CA VAL A 104 12.76 -3.60 12.28
C VAL A 104 13.01 -4.80 13.20
N ASP A 105 14.10 -4.78 13.98
CA ASP A 105 14.41 -5.85 14.93
C ASP A 105 13.30 -6.07 15.96
N GLU A 106 12.70 -4.99 16.49
CA GLU A 106 11.60 -5.13 17.44
C GLU A 106 10.31 -5.63 16.78
N ALA A 107 9.95 -5.09 15.61
CA ALA A 107 8.74 -5.50 14.90
C ALA A 107 8.77 -7.01 14.56
N HIS A 108 9.91 -7.51 14.07
CA HIS A 108 10.09 -8.91 13.72
C HIS A 108 9.98 -9.84 14.94
N LYS A 109 10.42 -9.41 16.14
CA LYS A 109 10.22 -10.16 17.40
C LYS A 109 8.74 -10.35 17.76
N HIS A 110 7.89 -9.43 17.32
CA HIS A 110 6.43 -9.49 17.50
C HIS A 110 5.71 -10.08 16.29
N GLY A 111 6.45 -10.61 15.30
CA GLY A 111 5.87 -11.18 14.08
C GLY A 111 5.23 -10.16 13.14
N MET A 112 5.53 -8.87 13.31
CA MET A 112 5.05 -7.78 12.46
C MET A 112 6.05 -7.51 11.34
N PHE A 113 5.57 -7.41 10.10
CA PHE A 113 6.38 -6.84 9.02
C PHE A 113 6.38 -5.30 9.10
N VAL A 114 7.37 -4.65 8.48
CA VAL A 114 7.54 -3.19 8.49
C VAL A 114 7.46 -2.63 7.08
N ALA A 115 6.44 -1.79 6.85
CA ALA A 115 6.35 -0.97 5.66
C ALA A 115 6.97 0.41 5.89
N THR A 116 7.55 1.02 4.86
CA THR A 116 8.11 2.39 4.96
C THR A 116 7.53 3.34 3.93
N HIS A 117 7.33 4.60 4.29
CA HIS A 117 7.16 5.69 3.32
C HIS A 117 8.56 6.15 2.86
N SER A 118 8.90 5.89 1.60
CA SER A 118 10.21 6.24 1.04
C SER A 118 10.14 6.62 -0.42
N TYR A 119 10.51 7.85 -0.75
CA TYR A 119 10.62 8.27 -2.15
C TYR A 119 11.96 7.91 -2.79
N GLY A 120 13.07 7.91 -2.04
CA GLY A 120 14.42 7.65 -2.57
C GLY A 120 15.51 8.31 -1.73
N GLY A 121 16.74 8.34 -2.26
CA GLY A 121 17.88 8.98 -1.58
C GLY A 121 18.34 8.23 -0.33
N PRO A 122 19.03 8.90 0.63
CA PRO A 122 19.58 8.24 1.81
C PRO A 122 18.56 7.48 2.65
N GLY A 123 17.33 8.02 2.77
CA GLY A 123 16.24 7.37 3.51
C GLY A 123 15.88 6.00 2.94
N LEU A 124 15.77 5.87 1.60
CA LEU A 124 15.53 4.58 0.94
C LEU A 124 16.70 3.62 1.14
N LYS A 125 17.94 4.11 0.99
CA LYS A 125 19.15 3.30 1.18
C LYS A 125 19.22 2.71 2.59
N TRP A 126 18.95 3.53 3.60
CA TRP A 126 18.92 3.07 4.99
C TRP A 126 17.74 2.15 5.29
N ALA A 127 16.58 2.35 4.66
CA ALA A 127 15.46 1.42 4.78
C ALA A 127 15.85 0.02 4.25
N ILE A 128 16.39 -0.04 3.04
CA ILE A 128 16.86 -1.29 2.42
C ILE A 128 17.95 -1.95 3.28
N GLU A 129 18.87 -1.16 3.84
CA GLU A 129 19.90 -1.67 4.73
C GLU A 129 19.33 -2.24 6.04
N ALA A 130 18.42 -1.49 6.69
CA ALA A 130 17.79 -1.87 7.95
C ALA A 130 16.92 -3.13 7.84
N GLY A 131 16.44 -3.46 6.63
CA GLY A 131 15.67 -4.67 6.37
C GLY A 131 14.17 -4.48 6.56
N VAL A 132 13.62 -3.30 6.21
CA VAL A 132 12.16 -3.18 6.07
C VAL A 132 11.62 -4.12 4.99
N ASP A 133 10.40 -4.58 5.19
CA ASP A 133 9.79 -5.65 4.43
C ASP A 133 9.01 -5.16 3.20
N ASP A 134 8.50 -3.91 3.22
CA ASP A 134 7.70 -3.33 2.12
C ASP A 134 8.02 -1.84 1.90
N ILE A 135 8.57 -1.52 0.72
CA ILE A 135 8.87 -0.14 0.34
C ILE A 135 7.65 0.47 -0.34
N GLN A 136 7.13 1.56 0.22
CA GLN A 136 6.02 2.29 -0.40
C GLN A 136 6.55 3.47 -1.22
N HIS A 137 5.95 3.70 -2.38
CA HIS A 137 6.30 4.73 -3.38
C HIS A 137 7.56 4.45 -4.22
N ALA A 138 8.76 4.58 -3.65
CA ALA A 138 10.06 4.45 -4.32
C ALA A 138 10.23 5.28 -5.61
N LEU A 139 9.65 6.48 -5.67
CA LEU A 139 9.55 7.30 -6.89
C LEU A 139 10.89 7.70 -7.52
N SER A 140 11.92 7.84 -6.71
CA SER A 140 13.27 8.28 -7.10
C SER A 140 14.34 7.24 -6.78
N ALA A 141 13.96 5.96 -6.71
CA ALA A 141 14.91 4.86 -6.63
C ALA A 141 15.85 4.88 -7.84
N ASP A 142 17.15 5.02 -7.57
CA ASP A 142 18.20 4.98 -8.60
C ASP A 142 18.55 3.54 -9.00
N ASP A 143 19.43 3.36 -9.99
CA ASP A 143 19.78 2.02 -10.47
C ASP A 143 20.51 1.18 -9.39
N ALA A 144 21.20 1.82 -8.44
CA ALA A 144 21.81 1.14 -7.30
C ALA A 144 20.76 0.71 -6.26
N ASP A 145 19.76 1.55 -6.01
CA ASP A 145 18.61 1.21 -5.16
C ASP A 145 17.84 0.03 -5.74
N ILE A 146 17.52 0.05 -7.04
CA ILE A 146 16.81 -1.05 -7.73
C ILE A 146 17.62 -2.34 -7.65
N LYS A 147 18.94 -2.26 -7.84
CA LYS A 147 19.83 -3.43 -7.67
C LYS A 147 19.78 -3.96 -6.24
N ALA A 148 19.80 -3.09 -5.22
CA ALA A 148 19.76 -3.49 -3.83
C ALA A 148 18.40 -4.12 -3.44
N LEU A 149 17.29 -3.53 -3.92
CA LEU A 149 15.94 -4.09 -3.77
C LEU A 149 15.88 -5.51 -4.36
N LYS A 150 16.42 -5.70 -5.58
CA LYS A 150 16.45 -7.01 -6.22
C LYS A 150 17.29 -8.02 -5.45
N GLN A 151 18.47 -7.63 -4.98
CA GLN A 151 19.38 -8.50 -4.23
C GLN A 151 18.76 -8.99 -2.91
N LYS A 152 17.96 -8.14 -2.26
CA LYS A 152 17.28 -8.47 -1.00
C LYS A 152 15.86 -9.03 -1.20
N ASN A 153 15.41 -9.19 -2.45
CA ASN A 153 14.04 -9.57 -2.80
C ASN A 153 12.98 -8.69 -2.12
N LEU A 154 13.24 -7.39 -2.00
CA LEU A 154 12.30 -6.47 -1.39
C LEU A 154 11.22 -6.05 -2.39
N PRO A 155 9.92 -6.13 -2.01
CA PRO A 155 8.84 -5.61 -2.82
C PRO A 155 8.79 -4.08 -2.77
N VAL A 156 8.14 -3.52 -3.79
CA VAL A 156 7.77 -2.11 -3.84
C VAL A 156 6.28 -1.99 -4.13
N THR A 157 5.56 -1.32 -3.25
CA THR A 157 4.14 -1.05 -3.43
C THR A 157 3.94 0.38 -3.91
N ALA A 158 3.43 0.55 -5.14
CA ALA A 158 3.06 1.87 -5.65
C ALA A 158 1.75 2.34 -5.03
N THR A 159 1.64 3.64 -4.78
CA THR A 159 0.39 4.29 -4.38
C THR A 159 -0.05 5.15 -5.56
N ILE A 160 -1.17 4.84 -6.19
CA ILE A 160 -1.51 5.49 -7.49
C ILE A 160 -2.45 6.68 -7.30
N LEU A 161 -3.41 6.54 -6.39
CA LEU A 161 -4.47 7.52 -6.20
C LEU A 161 -3.93 8.81 -5.58
N ASP A 162 -3.04 8.69 -4.60
CA ASP A 162 -2.35 9.81 -3.98
C ASP A 162 -1.51 10.61 -4.98
N LEU A 163 -0.67 9.94 -5.78
CA LEU A 163 0.19 10.59 -6.76
C LEU A 163 -0.63 11.38 -7.77
N ARG A 164 -1.71 10.78 -8.28
CA ARG A 164 -2.60 11.43 -9.25
C ARG A 164 -3.34 12.62 -8.67
N GLN A 165 -3.85 12.50 -7.45
CA GLN A 165 -4.62 13.58 -6.82
C GLN A 165 -3.73 14.73 -6.32
N ASP A 166 -2.47 14.45 -5.99
CA ASP A 166 -1.51 15.45 -5.56
C ASP A 166 -0.86 16.21 -6.73
N GLU A 167 -0.94 15.68 -7.96
CA GLU A 167 -0.28 16.30 -9.13
C GLU A 167 -0.62 17.79 -9.31
N PRO A 168 -1.88 18.26 -9.22
CA PRO A 168 -2.17 19.68 -9.34
C PRO A 168 -1.47 20.53 -8.28
N GLY A 169 -1.28 20.00 -7.07
CA GLY A 169 -0.53 20.65 -5.99
C GLY A 169 0.98 20.64 -6.24
N ASP A 170 1.51 19.52 -6.72
CA ASP A 170 2.91 19.39 -7.10
C ASP A 170 3.26 20.37 -8.23
N LEU A 171 2.45 20.45 -9.28
CA LEU A 171 2.70 21.31 -10.43
C LEU A 171 2.60 22.81 -10.10
N LYS A 172 1.81 23.20 -9.09
CA LYS A 172 1.82 24.59 -8.60
C LYS A 172 3.17 24.97 -7.97
N LYS A 173 3.88 24.01 -7.38
CA LYS A 173 5.13 24.25 -6.65
C LYS A 173 6.38 23.95 -7.49
N PHE A 174 6.31 22.93 -8.34
CA PHE A 174 7.47 22.28 -8.93
C PHE A 174 7.36 22.09 -10.45
N ALA A 175 6.42 22.77 -11.13
CA ALA A 175 6.27 22.64 -12.57
C ALA A 175 7.62 22.83 -13.31
N PRO A 176 7.91 22.00 -14.33
CA PRO A 176 7.02 21.01 -14.95
C PRO A 176 7.00 19.63 -14.25
N HIS A 177 7.63 19.49 -13.09
CA HIS A 177 7.85 18.21 -12.40
C HIS A 177 6.74 17.91 -11.39
N SER A 178 6.41 16.63 -11.24
CA SER A 178 5.46 16.14 -10.24
C SER A 178 5.77 14.69 -9.89
N LYS A 179 5.31 14.24 -8.72
CA LYS A 179 5.45 12.84 -8.31
C LYS A 179 4.77 11.89 -9.32
N TRP A 180 3.59 12.29 -9.81
CA TRP A 180 2.83 11.55 -10.83
C TRP A 180 3.60 11.36 -12.15
N ARG A 181 4.33 12.40 -12.60
CA ARG A 181 5.11 12.35 -13.85
C ARG A 181 6.40 11.53 -13.71
N LEU A 182 6.95 11.46 -12.50
CA LEU A 182 8.14 10.66 -12.20
C LEU A 182 7.80 9.16 -12.05
N ALA A 183 6.69 8.83 -11.38
CA ALA A 183 6.27 7.47 -11.08
C ALA A 183 6.37 6.45 -12.24
N PRO A 184 5.83 6.69 -13.45
CA PRO A 184 5.90 5.72 -14.54
C PRO A 184 7.32 5.43 -15.01
N GLN A 185 8.26 6.35 -14.82
CA GLN A 185 9.64 6.18 -15.27
C GLN A 185 10.36 5.16 -14.38
N THR A 186 10.33 5.39 -13.06
CA THR A 186 10.95 4.51 -12.08
C THR A 186 10.23 3.16 -11.99
N TRP A 187 8.90 3.16 -12.10
CA TRP A 187 8.10 1.94 -12.18
C TRP A 187 8.54 1.01 -13.32
N LYS A 188 8.72 1.55 -14.53
CA LYS A 188 9.18 0.76 -15.69
C LYS A 188 10.56 0.16 -15.47
N LYS A 189 11.49 0.90 -14.84
CA LYS A 189 12.81 0.38 -14.48
C LYS A 189 12.71 -0.77 -13.48
N MET A 190 11.92 -0.62 -12.41
CA MET A 190 11.72 -1.66 -11.40
C MET A 190 11.06 -2.91 -11.99
N MET A 191 10.08 -2.73 -12.90
CA MET A 191 9.44 -3.84 -13.60
C MET A 191 10.44 -4.57 -14.51
N ALA A 192 11.25 -3.84 -15.27
CA ALA A 192 12.28 -4.44 -16.13
C ALA A 192 13.35 -5.19 -15.32
N ALA A 193 13.67 -4.73 -14.10
CA ALA A 193 14.57 -5.41 -13.17
C ALA A 193 13.92 -6.61 -12.45
N GLY A 194 12.63 -6.85 -12.65
CA GLY A 194 11.88 -7.94 -12.01
C GLY A 194 11.75 -7.76 -10.49
N ILE A 195 11.58 -6.52 -10.02
CA ILE A 195 11.16 -6.23 -8.65
C ILE A 195 9.71 -6.69 -8.46
N GLN A 196 9.40 -7.23 -7.28
CA GLN A 196 8.03 -7.57 -6.92
C GLN A 196 7.24 -6.28 -6.68
N LEU A 197 6.38 -5.91 -7.63
CA LEU A 197 5.59 -4.69 -7.56
C LEU A 197 4.19 -5.00 -7.01
N GLY A 198 3.85 -4.42 -5.85
CA GLY A 198 2.56 -4.56 -5.19
C GLY A 198 1.54 -3.51 -5.62
N TYR A 199 0.27 -3.77 -5.29
CA TYR A 199 -0.83 -2.83 -5.50
C TYR A 199 -1.08 -2.00 -4.24
N GLY A 200 -0.96 -0.68 -4.36
CA GLY A 200 -1.38 0.26 -3.33
C GLY A 200 -2.12 1.45 -3.94
N SER A 201 -2.96 2.08 -3.14
CA SER A 201 -3.72 3.24 -3.58
C SER A 201 -3.17 4.55 -3.02
N GLY A 202 -2.68 4.56 -1.77
CA GLY A 202 -2.49 5.82 -1.03
C GLY A 202 -3.82 6.47 -0.63
N ALA A 203 -4.90 5.69 -0.61
CA ALA A 203 -6.21 6.12 -0.13
C ALA A 203 -6.14 6.48 1.35
N THR A 204 -6.85 7.54 1.73
CA THR A 204 -6.91 8.06 3.10
C THR A 204 -8.37 8.26 3.51
N PRO A 205 -8.69 8.17 4.82
CA PRO A 205 -10.01 8.49 5.32
C PRO A 205 -10.47 9.90 4.92
N VAL A 206 -11.78 10.13 4.88
CA VAL A 206 -12.36 11.47 4.69
C VAL A 206 -12.26 12.26 5.99
N THR A 207 -11.07 12.75 6.28
CA THR A 207 -10.87 13.81 7.27
C THR A 207 -11.04 15.16 6.57
N ASN A 208 -11.95 16.00 7.08
CA ASN A 208 -12.17 17.38 6.61
C ASN A 208 -12.59 17.55 5.12
N GLY A 209 -13.32 16.58 4.56
CA GLY A 209 -13.90 16.69 3.21
C GLY A 209 -12.93 16.47 2.04
N GLN A 210 -11.68 16.08 2.31
CA GLN A 210 -10.63 15.82 1.31
C GLN A 210 -10.11 14.37 1.36
N GLY A 211 -10.96 13.42 1.74
CA GLY A 211 -10.56 12.00 1.76
C GLY A 211 -10.38 11.42 0.37
N ARG A 212 -9.42 10.53 0.24
CA ARG A 212 -9.21 9.76 -0.98
C ARG A 212 -10.00 8.46 -0.89
N ILE A 213 -11.31 8.53 -1.13
CA ILE A 213 -12.18 7.35 -0.99
C ILE A 213 -11.87 6.35 -2.09
N PHE A 214 -11.55 5.14 -1.68
CA PHE A 214 -11.47 4.00 -2.57
C PHE A 214 -12.86 3.40 -2.77
N ASN A 215 -13.55 3.79 -3.85
CA ASN A 215 -14.89 3.31 -4.17
C ASN A 215 -15.06 3.05 -5.68
N THR A 216 -16.24 2.55 -6.06
CA THR A 216 -16.63 2.26 -7.45
C THR A 216 -16.72 3.50 -8.34
N THR A 217 -16.73 4.71 -7.78
CA THR A 217 -16.70 5.96 -8.56
C THR A 217 -15.28 6.40 -8.90
N CYS A 218 -14.29 5.95 -8.12
CA CYS A 218 -12.90 6.25 -8.41
C CYS A 218 -12.41 5.31 -9.53
N GLN A 219 -12.54 5.75 -10.78
CA GLN A 219 -11.92 5.11 -11.97
C GLN A 219 -10.37 5.19 -11.96
N CYS A 220 -9.76 5.22 -10.78
CA CYS A 220 -8.51 5.94 -10.58
C CYS A 220 -7.27 5.06 -10.45
N SER A 221 -7.45 3.75 -10.20
CA SER A 221 -6.37 2.94 -9.63
C SER A 221 -6.19 1.59 -10.31
N HIS A 222 -7.26 0.86 -10.64
CA HIS A 222 -7.13 -0.33 -11.49
C HIS A 222 -6.94 0.07 -12.96
N GLY A 223 -5.81 -0.36 -13.52
CA GLY A 223 -5.46 -0.19 -14.94
C GLY A 223 -4.39 0.86 -15.21
N VAL A 224 -4.08 1.74 -14.25
CA VAL A 224 -2.96 2.70 -14.39
C VAL A 224 -1.63 1.94 -14.49
N GLN A 225 -1.45 0.86 -13.72
CA GLN A 225 -0.26 0.02 -13.82
C GLN A 225 -0.08 -0.52 -15.25
N SER A 226 -1.17 -0.83 -15.96
CA SER A 226 -1.12 -1.26 -17.35
C SER A 226 -0.70 -0.15 -18.31
N GLN A 227 -1.11 1.09 -18.06
CA GLN A 227 -0.58 2.26 -18.77
C GLN A 227 0.94 2.45 -18.52
N TRP A 228 1.44 1.95 -17.39
CA TRP A 228 2.86 1.96 -17.05
C TRP A 228 3.61 0.69 -17.47
N GLY A 229 2.96 -0.22 -18.20
CA GLY A 229 3.60 -1.40 -18.82
C GLY A 229 3.26 -2.74 -18.18
N ALA A 230 2.45 -2.79 -17.11
CA ALA A 230 2.05 -4.05 -16.50
C ALA A 230 1.03 -4.77 -17.40
N THR A 231 1.23 -6.07 -17.64
CA THR A 231 0.20 -6.87 -18.32
C THR A 231 -1.08 -6.91 -17.47
N PRO A 232 -2.27 -7.05 -18.08
CA PRO A 232 -3.52 -7.16 -17.32
C PRO A 232 -3.48 -8.27 -16.26
N VAL A 233 -2.92 -9.43 -16.59
CA VAL A 233 -2.74 -10.54 -15.62
C VAL A 233 -1.85 -10.14 -14.45
N TYR A 234 -0.76 -9.40 -14.70
CA TYR A 234 0.11 -8.97 -13.61
C TYR A 234 -0.58 -7.91 -12.76
N ALA A 235 -1.29 -6.94 -13.36
CA ALA A 235 -2.08 -5.96 -12.62
C ALA A 235 -3.10 -6.60 -11.67
N LEU A 236 -3.76 -7.70 -12.08
CA LEU A 236 -4.64 -8.49 -11.20
C LEU A 236 -3.85 -9.19 -10.08
N ARG A 237 -2.69 -9.77 -10.39
CA ARG A 237 -1.81 -10.41 -9.40
C ARG A 237 -1.28 -9.43 -8.35
N MET A 238 -0.97 -8.20 -8.74
CA MET A 238 -0.56 -7.14 -7.80
C MET A 238 -1.58 -7.00 -6.67
N ALA A 239 -2.87 -6.95 -6.99
CA ALA A 239 -3.95 -6.79 -6.02
C ALA A 239 -4.40 -8.11 -5.34
N THR A 240 -3.79 -9.25 -5.69
CA THR A 240 -4.18 -10.58 -5.19
C THR A 240 -2.97 -11.35 -4.66
N THR A 241 -2.35 -12.21 -5.46
CA THR A 241 -1.27 -13.10 -5.03
C THR A 241 -0.04 -12.33 -4.54
N VAL A 242 0.37 -11.28 -5.26
CA VAL A 242 1.57 -10.51 -4.92
C VAL A 242 1.39 -9.79 -3.60
N ASN A 243 0.26 -9.09 -3.41
CA ASN A 243 -0.01 -8.44 -2.13
C ASN A 243 -0.18 -9.45 -1.00
N ALA A 244 -0.76 -10.63 -1.25
CA ALA A 244 -0.85 -11.69 -0.25
C ALA A 244 0.53 -12.21 0.18
N GLU A 245 1.50 -12.29 -0.73
CA GLU A 245 2.89 -12.61 -0.41
C GLU A 245 3.58 -11.48 0.37
N ILE A 246 3.42 -10.22 -0.06
CA ILE A 246 4.00 -9.03 0.62
C ILE A 246 3.59 -8.97 2.09
N ILE A 247 2.34 -9.32 2.40
CA ILE A 247 1.81 -9.31 3.78
C ILE A 247 1.90 -10.68 4.48
N HIS A 248 2.59 -11.64 3.89
CA HIS A 248 2.80 -12.99 4.46
C HIS A 248 1.49 -13.74 4.76
N LYS A 249 0.48 -13.60 3.89
CA LYS A 249 -0.84 -14.27 3.98
C LYS A 249 -1.17 -15.13 2.75
N GLN A 250 -0.20 -15.43 1.89
CA GLN A 250 -0.40 -16.24 0.67
C GLN A 250 -1.05 -17.61 0.93
N ASP A 251 -0.89 -18.18 2.12
CA ASP A 251 -1.49 -19.48 2.49
C ASP A 251 -3.00 -19.40 2.74
N SER A 252 -3.55 -18.20 2.93
CA SER A 252 -4.96 -17.98 3.28
C SER A 252 -5.71 -17.03 2.35
N LEU A 253 -4.99 -16.23 1.55
CA LEU A 253 -5.51 -15.18 0.69
C LEU A 253 -4.88 -15.23 -0.72
N GLY A 254 -5.46 -14.45 -1.64
CA GLY A 254 -4.86 -14.13 -2.94
C GLY A 254 -5.18 -15.11 -4.08
N THR A 255 -5.64 -16.33 -3.81
CA THR A 255 -6.09 -17.27 -4.85
C THR A 255 -7.37 -18.01 -4.46
N ILE A 256 -8.08 -18.55 -5.46
CA ILE A 256 -9.24 -19.43 -5.27
C ILE A 256 -8.71 -20.86 -5.18
N GLU A 257 -8.40 -21.30 -3.96
CA GLU A 257 -7.84 -22.63 -3.66
C GLU A 257 -8.48 -23.21 -2.40
N LYS A 258 -8.52 -24.55 -2.32
CA LYS A 258 -9.05 -25.27 -1.15
C LYS A 258 -8.26 -24.87 0.09
N GLY A 259 -8.96 -24.49 1.16
CA GLY A 259 -8.38 -24.12 2.45
C GLY A 259 -8.15 -22.62 2.65
N LYS A 260 -8.26 -21.80 1.59
CA LYS A 260 -8.18 -20.34 1.68
C LYS A 260 -9.54 -19.70 2.02
N PHE A 261 -9.53 -18.43 2.40
CA PHE A 261 -10.77 -17.69 2.63
C PHE A 261 -11.61 -17.63 1.35
N ALA A 262 -12.93 -17.79 1.48
CA ALA A 262 -13.89 -17.63 0.39
C ALA A 262 -14.14 -16.13 0.09
N ASP A 263 -13.09 -15.47 -0.37
CA ASP A 263 -13.07 -14.08 -0.81
C ASP A 263 -13.10 -14.07 -2.34
N VAL A 264 -14.25 -13.77 -2.94
CA VAL A 264 -14.48 -13.89 -4.39
C VAL A 264 -15.16 -12.64 -4.92
N ILE A 265 -14.69 -12.15 -6.06
CA ILE A 265 -15.34 -11.06 -6.79
C ILE A 265 -15.63 -11.48 -8.23
N ALA A 266 -16.63 -10.84 -8.84
CA ALA A 266 -16.87 -11.00 -10.27
C ALA A 266 -17.18 -9.67 -10.95
N VAL A 267 -16.76 -9.57 -12.20
CA VAL A 267 -17.01 -8.46 -13.14
C VAL A 267 -17.79 -9.01 -14.34
N ALA A 268 -18.38 -8.14 -15.16
CA ALA A 268 -19.24 -8.58 -16.26
C ALA A 268 -18.42 -8.99 -17.51
N GLY A 269 -17.30 -8.32 -17.75
CA GLY A 269 -16.40 -8.59 -18.87
C GLY A 269 -15.15 -9.39 -18.50
N ASP A 270 -14.25 -9.52 -19.48
CA ASP A 270 -12.96 -10.18 -19.33
C ASP A 270 -11.88 -9.15 -18.93
N PRO A 271 -11.40 -9.15 -17.67
CA PRO A 271 -10.42 -8.18 -17.19
C PRO A 271 -9.03 -8.36 -17.81
N LEU A 272 -8.78 -9.48 -18.52
CA LEU A 272 -7.54 -9.68 -19.26
C LEU A 272 -7.55 -8.93 -20.61
N LYS A 273 -8.75 -8.61 -21.12
CA LYS A 273 -8.94 -7.79 -22.34
C LYS A 273 -9.19 -6.32 -22.01
N ASP A 274 -9.97 -6.05 -20.97
CA ASP A 274 -10.24 -4.70 -20.47
C ASP A 274 -10.08 -4.65 -18.94
N ILE A 275 -8.91 -4.21 -18.47
CA ILE A 275 -8.62 -4.10 -17.04
C ILE A 275 -9.54 -3.09 -16.32
N SER A 276 -10.21 -2.20 -17.06
CA SER A 276 -11.16 -1.26 -16.46
C SER A 276 -12.43 -1.96 -15.92
N GLU A 277 -12.68 -3.23 -16.29
CA GLU A 277 -13.72 -4.05 -15.68
C GLU A 277 -13.57 -4.14 -14.15
N MET A 278 -12.34 -4.09 -13.64
CA MET A 278 -12.05 -4.09 -12.20
C MET A 278 -12.52 -2.82 -11.47
N GLN A 279 -12.99 -1.81 -12.19
CA GLN A 279 -13.65 -0.63 -11.65
C GLN A 279 -15.17 -0.81 -11.51
N ARG A 280 -15.73 -1.90 -12.08
CA ARG A 280 -17.17 -2.16 -12.22
C ARG A 280 -17.57 -3.53 -11.63
N VAL A 281 -16.98 -3.90 -10.49
CA VAL A 281 -17.26 -5.16 -9.78
C VAL A 281 -18.76 -5.32 -9.52
N LYS A 282 -19.33 -6.47 -9.91
CA LYS A 282 -20.76 -6.81 -9.85
C LYS A 282 -21.10 -7.77 -8.73
N PHE A 283 -20.15 -8.59 -8.32
CA PHE A 283 -20.32 -9.55 -7.23
C PHE A 283 -19.17 -9.43 -6.24
N VAL A 284 -19.48 -9.48 -4.94
CA VAL A 284 -18.49 -9.54 -3.87
C VAL A 284 -18.97 -10.53 -2.81
N MET A 285 -18.09 -11.48 -2.50
CA MET A 285 -18.17 -12.39 -1.37
C MET A 285 -16.92 -12.22 -0.50
N LYS A 286 -17.11 -12.17 0.82
CA LYS A 286 -16.02 -12.13 1.81
C LYS A 286 -16.26 -13.22 2.84
N GLY A 287 -15.30 -14.10 3.06
CA GLY A 287 -15.40 -15.18 4.03
C GLY A 287 -16.61 -16.11 3.82
N GLY A 288 -17.10 -16.24 2.58
CA GLY A 288 -18.29 -17.04 2.24
C GLY A 288 -19.62 -16.27 2.33
N GLU A 289 -19.63 -15.05 2.86
CA GLU A 289 -20.83 -14.20 2.90
C GLU A 289 -20.93 -13.33 1.64
N ILE A 290 -22.10 -13.34 0.99
CA ILE A 290 -22.36 -12.47 -0.17
C ILE A 290 -22.67 -11.06 0.32
N VAL A 291 -21.79 -10.12 -0.03
CA VAL A 291 -21.90 -8.69 0.33
C VAL A 291 -22.57 -7.89 -0.79
N LYS A 292 -22.36 -8.31 -2.03
CA LYS A 292 -22.89 -7.64 -3.23
C LYS A 292 -23.22 -8.69 -4.29
N ASN A 293 -24.40 -8.59 -4.89
CA ASN A 293 -24.78 -9.39 -6.06
C ASN A 293 -25.65 -8.57 -7.02
N GLU A 294 -25.06 -8.03 -8.07
CA GLU A 294 -25.74 -7.34 -9.18
C GLU A 294 -25.82 -8.22 -10.45
N LEU A 295 -25.36 -9.48 -10.38
CA LEU A 295 -25.43 -10.41 -11.52
C LEU A 295 -26.83 -10.99 -11.69
N THR A 296 -27.66 -10.90 -10.66
CA THR A 296 -29.08 -11.28 -10.70
C THR A 296 -29.92 -10.12 -11.25
N ALA A 297 -29.81 -9.87 -12.56
CA ALA A 297 -30.76 -9.07 -13.31
C ALA A 297 -30.97 -9.68 -14.71
N SER A 298 -31.63 -10.83 -14.74
CA SER A 298 -32.65 -11.28 -15.72
C SER A 298 -32.78 -12.80 -15.68
N VAL A 299 -33.74 -13.30 -14.90
CA VAL A 299 -34.47 -14.51 -15.27
C VAL A 299 -35.86 -14.01 -15.64
N PRO A 300 -36.28 -14.07 -16.92
CA PRO A 300 -37.67 -13.85 -17.31
C PRO A 300 -38.61 -14.79 -16.55
#